data_AF-A0A9E4LIV2-F1
#
_entry.id   AF-A0A9E4LIV2-F1
#
_cell.length_a   1.000
_cell.length_b   1.000
_cell.length_c   1.000
_cell.angle_alpha   90.00
_cell.angle_beta   90.00
_cell.angle_gamma   90.00
#
_symmetry.space_group_name_H-M   'P 1'
#
loop_
_entity.id
_entity.type
_entity.pdbx_description
1 polymer ?
#
loop_
_entity_poly.entity_id
_entity_poly.type
_entity_poly.pdbx_seq_one_letter_code
_entity_poly.pdbx_strand_id
1 'polypeptide(L)'
;MLDIDELMSDLSLRRPIFHSEADFQHALAWRIHETRPDCDVRLEFNPSPDADSRMAVDIWVRLPEGTVAIELKYCTRELQQEWRNERFVLRQHGGQPPRRYDFVKDVQRLEWTLQIPSPADYGFAVLLANESMYWTPPTRTNITDIAFRIHDGHRIGSGELRWGISTGAKTKQNREEPIYLNGTYALYWRDYSTFGNNPGEQFRYVAVAVPPAKERTP
;
A
#
# COMPACT_ATOMS: atom_id res chain seq x y z
N MET A 1 2.86 -4.13 18.76
CA MET A 1 2.82 -3.69 17.36
C MET A 1 2.00 -4.71 16.60
N LEU A 2 1.08 -4.27 15.75
CA LEU A 2 0.29 -5.13 14.89
C LEU A 2 1.23 -5.86 13.91
N ASP A 3 1.15 -7.20 13.86
CA ASP A 3 1.93 -7.99 12.91
C ASP A 3 1.20 -8.05 11.57
N ILE A 4 1.55 -7.13 10.66
CA ILE A 4 0.93 -7.04 9.35
C ILE A 4 1.27 -8.24 8.45
N ASP A 5 2.45 -8.85 8.62
CA ASP A 5 2.89 -9.97 7.80
C ASP A 5 2.15 -11.26 8.21
N GLU A 6 1.91 -11.47 9.51
CA GLU A 6 1.06 -12.55 10.00
C GLU A 6 -0.38 -12.41 9.49
N LEU A 7 -0.95 -11.20 9.57
CA LEU A 7 -2.30 -10.92 9.06
C LEU A 7 -2.42 -11.19 7.56
N MET A 8 -1.47 -10.73 6.75
CA MET A 8 -1.47 -10.95 5.30
C MET A 8 -1.28 -12.43 4.95
N SER A 9 -0.44 -13.15 5.70
CA SER A 9 -0.21 -14.59 5.51
C SER A 9 -1.45 -15.42 5.82
N ASP A 10 -2.15 -15.13 6.91
CA ASP A 10 -3.41 -15.83 7.20
C ASP A 10 -4.52 -15.43 6.21
N LEU A 11 -4.60 -14.14 5.85
CA LEU A 11 -5.60 -13.65 4.91
C LEU A 11 -5.44 -14.31 3.53
N SER A 12 -4.21 -14.58 3.09
CA SER A 12 -3.97 -15.22 1.79
C SER A 12 -4.53 -16.64 1.69
N LEU A 13 -4.57 -17.38 2.79
CA LEU A 13 -5.16 -18.72 2.86
C LEU A 13 -6.69 -18.69 2.79
N ARG A 14 -7.30 -17.63 3.34
CA ARG A 14 -8.76 -17.48 3.46
C ARG A 14 -9.37 -16.79 2.24
N ARG A 15 -8.73 -15.70 1.82
CA ARG A 15 -9.13 -14.78 0.76
C ARG A 15 -7.93 -14.52 -0.17
N PRO A 16 -7.56 -15.50 -1.03
CA PRO A 16 -6.41 -15.40 -1.92
C PRO A 16 -6.58 -14.35 -3.04
N ILE A 17 -7.80 -13.88 -3.28
CA ILE A 17 -8.15 -12.91 -4.31
C ILE A 17 -9.32 -12.04 -3.82
N PHE A 18 -9.38 -10.79 -4.28
CA PHE A 18 -10.41 -9.81 -3.92
C PHE A 18 -11.06 -9.21 -5.17
N HIS A 19 -12.31 -8.78 -5.07
CA HIS A 19 -13.01 -8.10 -6.17
C HIS A 19 -12.53 -6.67 -6.38
N SER A 20 -12.08 -6.00 -5.31
CA SER A 20 -11.71 -4.60 -5.32
C SER A 20 -10.80 -4.25 -4.13
N GLU A 21 -10.24 -3.03 -4.14
CA GLU A 21 -9.50 -2.47 -3.01
C GLU A 21 -10.37 -2.36 -1.75
N ALA A 22 -11.66 -2.02 -1.89
CA ALA A 22 -12.61 -1.96 -0.78
C ALA A 22 -12.92 -3.36 -0.21
N ASP A 23 -12.97 -4.38 -1.07
CA ASP A 23 -13.12 -5.77 -0.63
C ASP A 23 -11.89 -6.25 0.14
N PHE A 24 -10.69 -5.90 -0.32
CA PHE A 24 -9.44 -6.14 0.41
C PHE A 24 -9.41 -5.38 1.75
N GLN A 25 -9.80 -4.10 1.77
CA GLN A 25 -9.89 -3.29 2.99
C GLN A 25 -10.82 -3.92 4.02
N HIS A 26 -12.03 -4.29 3.61
CA HIS A 26 -12.99 -4.96 4.48
C HIS A 26 -12.41 -6.27 5.03
N ALA A 27 -11.78 -7.08 4.17
CA ALA A 27 -11.21 -8.35 4.57
C ALA A 27 -10.10 -8.22 5.63
N LEU A 28 -9.17 -7.29 5.42
CA LEU A 28 -8.07 -7.06 6.35
C LEU A 28 -8.58 -6.48 7.68
N ALA A 29 -9.47 -5.49 7.63
CA ALA A 29 -10.08 -4.91 8.82
C ALA A 29 -10.85 -5.95 9.64
N TRP A 30 -11.62 -6.81 8.98
CA TRP A 30 -12.32 -7.91 9.63
C TRP A 30 -11.33 -8.86 10.30
N ARG A 31 -10.23 -9.20 9.62
CA ARG A 31 -9.23 -10.11 10.16
C ARG A 31 -8.49 -9.54 11.37
N ILE A 32 -8.21 -8.23 11.37
CA ILE A 32 -7.67 -7.52 12.54
C ILE A 32 -8.64 -7.65 13.71
N HIS A 33 -9.94 -7.40 13.50
CA HIS A 33 -10.94 -7.52 14.56
C HIS A 33 -11.06 -8.94 15.14
N GLU A 34 -11.00 -9.98 14.29
CA GLU A 34 -11.03 -11.37 14.74
C GLU A 34 -9.80 -11.78 15.56
N THR A 35 -8.62 -11.30 15.18
CA THR A 35 -7.34 -11.65 15.83
C THR A 35 -7.05 -10.80 17.05
N ARG A 36 -7.62 -9.60 17.11
CA ARG A 36 -7.51 -8.63 18.21
C ARG A 36 -8.89 -8.16 18.68
N PRO A 37 -9.62 -8.97 19.47
CA PRO A 37 -10.95 -8.59 19.97
C PRO A 37 -10.95 -7.35 20.88
N ASP A 38 -9.79 -6.95 21.38
CA ASP A 38 -9.53 -5.77 22.20
C ASP A 38 -9.33 -4.48 21.40
N CYS A 39 -9.42 -4.54 20.07
CA CYS A 39 -9.21 -3.38 19.20
C CYS A 39 -10.51 -2.69 18.75
N ASP A 40 -10.39 -1.40 18.45
CA ASP A 40 -11.41 -0.62 17.75
C ASP A 40 -10.95 -0.30 16.33
N VAL A 41 -11.68 -0.80 15.33
CA VAL A 41 -11.35 -0.62 13.91
C VAL A 41 -12.32 0.39 13.27
N ARG A 42 -11.78 1.36 12.54
CA ARG A 42 -12.55 2.32 11.72
C ARG A 42 -12.01 2.32 10.30
N LEU A 43 -12.92 2.32 9.32
CA LEU A 43 -12.58 2.45 7.90
C LEU A 43 -12.73 3.90 7.48
N GLU A 44 -11.93 4.35 6.51
CA GLU A 44 -12.00 5.70 5.92
C GLU A 44 -11.99 6.80 7.00
N PHE A 45 -11.20 6.60 8.05
CA PHE A 45 -11.23 7.44 9.23
C PHE A 45 -10.34 8.68 9.03
N ASN A 46 -10.92 9.86 9.19
CA ASN A 46 -10.17 11.10 9.23
C ASN A 46 -9.84 11.47 10.69
N PRO A 47 -8.57 11.36 11.13
CA PRO A 47 -8.17 11.71 12.50
C PRO A 47 -8.04 13.21 12.75
N SER A 48 -8.16 14.05 11.70
CA SER A 48 -8.04 15.51 11.80
C SER A 48 -9.05 16.25 10.88
N PRO A 49 -10.36 16.00 11.05
CA PRO A 49 -11.39 16.46 10.13
C PRO A 49 -11.50 17.98 10.02
N ASP A 50 -11.14 18.71 11.08
CA ASP A 50 -11.17 20.17 11.11
C ASP A 50 -9.95 20.81 10.42
N ALA A 51 -8.87 20.07 10.21
CA ALA A 51 -7.64 20.57 9.58
C ALA A 51 -7.59 20.29 8.07
N ASP A 52 -7.89 19.06 7.65
CA ASP A 52 -8.03 18.71 6.23
C ASP A 52 -8.98 17.52 6.09
N SER A 53 -10.09 17.74 5.39
CA SER A 53 -11.12 16.72 5.14
C SER A 53 -10.63 15.53 4.30
N ARG A 54 -9.47 15.66 3.64
CA ARG A 54 -8.90 14.63 2.75
C ARG A 54 -7.86 13.73 3.42
N MET A 55 -7.68 13.83 4.74
CA MET A 55 -6.76 12.97 5.52
C MET A 55 -7.39 11.65 5.97
N ALA A 56 -8.44 11.17 5.30
CA ALA A 56 -8.98 9.85 5.58
C ALA A 56 -7.90 8.78 5.34
N VAL A 57 -7.76 7.88 6.31
CA VAL A 57 -6.89 6.71 6.27
C VAL A 57 -7.78 5.49 6.03
N ASP A 58 -7.33 4.56 5.18
CA ASP A 58 -8.13 3.39 4.79
C ASP A 58 -8.56 2.55 6.00
N ILE A 59 -7.64 2.24 6.93
CA ILE A 59 -7.96 1.56 8.19
C ILE A 59 -7.25 2.24 9.36
N TRP A 60 -8.01 2.58 10.39
CA TRP A 60 -7.53 3.09 11.67
C TRP A 60 -7.83 2.09 12.78
N VAL A 61 -6.80 1.63 13.48
CA VAL A 61 -6.91 0.60 14.51
C VAL A 61 -6.44 1.16 15.85
N ARG A 62 -7.30 1.19 16.86
CA ARG A 62 -6.91 1.48 18.24
C ARG A 62 -6.74 0.16 18.99
N LEU A 63 -5.55 -0.08 19.51
CA LEU A 63 -5.21 -1.21 20.37
C LEU A 63 -4.89 -0.68 21.78
N PRO A 64 -4.94 -1.52 22.83
CA PRO A 64 -4.50 -1.12 24.17
C PRO A 64 -3.05 -0.61 24.20
N GLU A 65 -2.18 -1.17 23.36
CA GLU A 65 -0.77 -0.77 23.28
C GLU A 65 -0.47 0.40 22.33
N GLY A 66 -1.46 0.92 21.61
CA GLY A 66 -1.26 2.04 20.67
C GLY A 66 -2.19 2.01 19.46
N THR A 67 -2.08 3.03 18.64
CA THR A 67 -2.92 3.27 17.47
C THR A 67 -2.13 3.08 16.18
N VAL A 68 -2.76 2.47 15.17
CA VAL A 68 -2.16 2.15 13.88
C VAL A 68 -2.98 2.77 12.75
N ALA A 69 -2.29 3.45 11.82
CA ALA A 69 -2.86 3.92 10.56
C ALA A 69 -2.41 2.99 9.42
N ILE A 70 -3.32 2.51 8.58
CA ILE A 70 -3.01 1.62 7.48
C ILE A 70 -3.59 2.18 6.18
N GLU A 71 -2.75 2.33 5.17
CA GLU A 71 -3.12 2.67 3.80
C GLU A 71 -2.97 1.44 2.91
N LEU A 72 -3.92 1.22 2.01
CA LEU A 72 -4.03 0.05 1.18
C LEU A 72 -4.03 0.42 -0.30
N LYS A 73 -3.40 -0.43 -1.10
CA LYS A 73 -3.49 -0.42 -2.56
C LYS A 73 -3.69 -1.83 -3.07
N TYR A 74 -4.67 -2.03 -3.95
CA TYR A 74 -4.86 -3.28 -4.68
C TYR A 74 -4.69 -3.03 -6.19
N CYS A 75 -3.50 -3.39 -6.70
CA CYS A 75 -3.10 -3.10 -8.07
C CYS A 75 -3.21 -4.34 -8.95
N THR A 76 -4.28 -4.40 -9.74
CA THR A 76 -4.59 -5.60 -10.53
C THR A 76 -4.22 -5.48 -12.00
N ARG A 77 -3.74 -6.60 -12.54
CA ARG A 77 -3.77 -7.02 -13.94
C ARG A 77 -5.07 -7.80 -14.18
N GLU A 78 -5.54 -7.80 -15.43
CA GLU A 78 -6.69 -8.61 -15.83
C GLU A 78 -6.46 -10.09 -15.50
N LEU A 79 -7.45 -10.68 -14.81
CA LEU A 79 -7.49 -12.08 -14.43
C LEU A 79 -8.95 -12.48 -14.25
N GLN A 80 -9.31 -13.67 -14.73
CA GLN A 80 -10.57 -14.32 -14.36
C GLN A 80 -10.25 -15.62 -13.64
N GLN A 81 -10.80 -15.76 -12.45
CA GLN A 81 -10.51 -16.91 -11.60
C GLN A 81 -11.75 -17.31 -10.82
N GLU A 82 -11.90 -18.60 -10.55
CA GLU A 82 -12.89 -19.12 -9.62
C GLU A 82 -12.21 -19.57 -8.33
N TRP A 83 -12.79 -19.21 -7.20
CA TRP A 83 -12.36 -19.66 -5.88
C TRP A 83 -13.59 -19.96 -5.02
N ARG A 84 -13.69 -21.18 -4.48
CA ARG A 84 -14.81 -21.63 -3.62
C ARG A 84 -16.21 -21.32 -4.20
N ASN A 85 -16.42 -21.61 -5.49
CA ASN A 85 -17.67 -21.36 -6.22
C ASN A 85 -18.01 -19.86 -6.40
N GLU A 86 -17.04 -18.97 -6.22
CA GLU A 86 -17.18 -17.54 -6.48
C GLU A 86 -16.27 -17.14 -7.64
N ARG A 87 -16.83 -16.38 -8.60
CA ARG A 87 -16.12 -15.91 -9.78
C ARG A 87 -15.56 -14.51 -9.56
N PHE A 88 -14.25 -14.36 -9.73
CA PHE A 88 -13.53 -13.09 -9.66
C PHE A 88 -13.15 -12.63 -11.07
N VAL A 89 -13.41 -11.37 -11.38
CA VAL A 89 -13.08 -10.75 -12.66
C VAL A 89 -12.32 -9.46 -12.40
N LEU A 90 -11.00 -9.56 -12.38
CA LEU A 90 -10.12 -8.41 -12.20
C LEU A 90 -9.94 -7.68 -13.51
N ARG A 91 -9.86 -6.35 -13.43
CA ARG A 91 -9.53 -5.50 -14.57
C ARG A 91 -8.14 -4.93 -14.39
N GLN A 92 -7.45 -4.65 -15.49
CA GLN A 92 -6.21 -3.90 -15.39
C GLN A 92 -6.51 -2.46 -15.01
N HIS A 93 -5.92 -1.99 -13.91
CA HIS A 93 -6.14 -0.62 -13.44
C HIS A 93 -4.99 0.32 -13.81
N GLY A 94 -5.24 1.24 -14.75
CA GLY A 94 -4.34 2.37 -15.05
C GLY A 94 -2.91 1.97 -15.47
N GLY A 95 -2.03 2.97 -15.60
CA GLY A 95 -0.61 2.73 -15.85
C GLY A 95 0.13 2.38 -14.55
N GLN A 96 1.16 1.54 -14.64
CA GLN A 96 1.98 1.18 -13.49
C GLN A 96 2.72 2.40 -12.88
N PRO A 97 3.33 3.32 -13.66
CA PRO A 97 4.04 4.46 -13.08
C PRO A 97 3.18 5.35 -12.17
N PRO A 98 1.97 5.80 -12.59
CA PRO A 98 1.05 6.53 -11.70
C PRO A 98 0.75 5.80 -10.38
N ARG A 99 0.57 4.48 -10.44
CA ARG A 99 0.25 3.68 -9.23
C ARG A 99 1.43 3.55 -8.28
N ARG A 100 2.66 3.52 -8.79
CA ARG A 100 3.84 3.56 -7.91
C ARG A 100 3.96 4.90 -7.20
N TYR A 101 3.73 6.00 -7.93
CA TYR A 101 3.64 7.33 -7.31
C TYR A 101 2.58 7.36 -6.20
N ASP A 102 1.38 6.85 -6.48
CA ASP A 102 0.29 6.85 -5.49
C ASP A 102 0.68 6.08 -4.21
N PHE A 103 1.31 4.91 -4.35
CA PHE A 103 1.78 4.15 -3.20
C PHE A 103 2.86 4.88 -2.39
N VAL A 104 3.82 5.53 -3.05
CA VAL A 104 4.85 6.33 -2.36
C VAL A 104 4.22 7.55 -1.69
N LYS A 105 3.16 8.11 -2.29
CA LYS A 105 2.38 9.20 -1.69
C LYS A 105 1.58 8.74 -0.48
N ASP A 106 1.13 7.50 -0.43
CA ASP A 106 0.51 6.91 0.76
C ASP A 106 1.51 6.81 1.92
N VAL A 107 2.78 6.49 1.64
CA VAL A 107 3.86 6.53 2.65
C VAL A 107 4.06 7.96 3.18
N GLN A 108 4.09 8.97 2.31
CA GLN A 108 4.16 10.38 2.72
C GLN A 108 2.94 10.77 3.57
N ARG A 109 1.74 10.36 3.16
CA ARG A 109 0.49 10.63 3.89
C ARG A 109 0.56 10.04 5.30
N LEU A 110 1.04 8.82 5.46
CA LEU A 110 1.29 8.22 6.77
C LEU A 110 2.32 9.02 7.58
N GLU A 111 3.41 9.49 6.98
CA GLU A 111 4.37 10.34 7.71
C GLU A 111 3.71 11.57 8.32
N TRP A 112 2.78 12.21 7.61
CA TRP A 112 1.99 13.35 8.10
C TRP A 112 0.95 12.95 9.14
N THR A 113 0.22 11.87 8.92
CA THR A 113 -0.78 11.32 9.85
C THR A 113 -0.18 11.04 11.23
N LEU A 114 1.10 10.67 11.29
CA LEU A 114 1.83 10.42 12.54
C LEU A 114 2.35 11.69 13.23
N GLN A 115 2.03 12.88 12.71
CA GLN A 115 2.48 14.19 13.24
C GLN A 115 1.31 15.13 13.57
N ILE A 116 0.07 14.71 13.33
CA ILE A 116 -1.12 15.47 13.73
C ILE A 116 -1.27 15.51 15.27
N PRO A 117 -2.12 16.38 15.85
CA PRO A 117 -2.25 16.51 17.31
C PRO A 117 -2.66 15.24 18.05
N SER A 118 -3.48 14.38 17.44
CA SER A 118 -3.85 13.05 17.94
C SER A 118 -3.40 11.97 16.95
N PRO A 119 -2.08 11.70 16.86
CA PRO A 119 -1.53 10.87 15.82
C PRO A 119 -1.76 9.39 16.11
N ALA A 120 -1.65 8.56 15.06
CA ALA A 120 -1.34 7.15 15.27
C ALA A 120 0.10 7.02 15.78
N ASP A 121 0.42 5.92 16.44
CA ASP A 121 1.77 5.67 16.96
C ASP A 121 2.72 5.22 15.83
N TYR A 122 2.20 4.46 14.87
CA TYR A 122 2.90 4.00 13.67
C TYR A 122 1.89 3.71 12.56
N GLY A 123 2.37 3.44 11.35
CA GLY A 123 1.50 3.05 10.26
C GLY A 123 2.08 2.04 9.29
N PHE A 124 1.22 1.54 8.40
CA PHE A 124 1.60 0.63 7.32
C PHE A 124 1.02 1.09 5.99
N ALA A 125 1.86 1.21 4.96
CA ALA A 125 1.39 1.26 3.58
C ALA A 125 1.51 -0.15 2.98
N VAL A 126 0.38 -0.76 2.62
CA VAL A 126 0.33 -2.12 2.09
C VAL A 126 -0.15 -2.08 0.64
N LEU A 127 0.65 -2.65 -0.26
CA LEU A 127 0.26 -2.84 -1.65
C LEU A 127 0.22 -4.32 -1.96
N LEU A 128 -0.95 -4.79 -2.39
CA LEU A 128 -1.18 -6.13 -2.94
C LEU A 128 -1.35 -6.02 -4.46
N ALA A 129 -0.66 -6.87 -5.22
CA ALA A 129 -0.71 -6.82 -6.68
C ALA A 129 -0.51 -8.19 -7.34
N ASN A 130 -1.04 -8.35 -8.55
CA ASN A 130 -0.74 -9.47 -9.45
C ASN A 130 0.00 -9.06 -10.73
N GLU A 131 0.72 -7.93 -10.70
CA GLU A 131 1.52 -7.47 -11.83
C GLU A 131 3.01 -7.42 -11.47
N SER A 132 3.77 -8.32 -12.09
CA SER A 132 5.21 -8.50 -11.89
C SER A 132 6.04 -7.23 -12.02
N MET A 133 5.60 -6.27 -12.83
CA MET A 133 6.31 -5.00 -13.01
C MET A 133 6.40 -4.16 -11.73
N TYR A 134 5.61 -4.44 -10.70
CA TYR A 134 5.73 -3.76 -9.41
C TYR A 134 6.94 -4.25 -8.59
N TRP A 135 7.15 -5.57 -8.51
CA TRP A 135 8.24 -6.16 -7.73
C TRP A 135 9.50 -6.49 -8.53
N THR A 136 9.47 -6.42 -9.86
CA THR A 136 10.65 -6.70 -10.70
C THR A 136 11.47 -5.43 -10.91
N PRO A 137 12.82 -5.50 -10.81
CA PRO A 137 13.70 -4.40 -11.19
C PRO A 137 13.45 -3.99 -12.64
N PRO A 138 13.59 -2.70 -12.96
CA PRO A 138 13.42 -2.26 -14.34
C PRO A 138 14.57 -2.74 -15.23
N THR A 139 14.25 -3.08 -16.47
CA THR A 139 15.25 -3.53 -17.46
C THR A 139 15.83 -2.39 -18.30
N ARG A 140 15.18 -1.22 -18.30
CA ARG A 140 15.60 -0.02 -19.06
C ARG A 140 16.19 1.01 -18.10
N THR A 141 17.16 1.80 -18.57
CA THR A 141 17.83 2.84 -17.76
C THR A 141 17.11 4.19 -17.78
N ASN A 142 16.42 4.53 -18.85
CA ASN A 142 15.68 5.80 -18.98
C ASN A 142 14.21 5.62 -18.57
N ILE A 143 13.96 5.69 -17.26
CA ILE A 143 12.64 5.44 -16.66
C ILE A 143 12.09 6.73 -16.07
N THR A 144 10.86 7.06 -16.45
CA THR A 144 10.16 8.28 -16.04
C THR A 144 9.79 8.33 -14.56
N ASP A 145 9.63 7.17 -13.91
CA ASP A 145 9.23 7.04 -12.49
C ASP A 145 10.33 6.44 -11.61
N ILE A 146 11.60 6.68 -11.95
CA ILE A 146 12.74 6.11 -11.20
C ILE A 146 12.69 6.44 -9.70
N ALA A 147 12.27 7.66 -9.34
CA ALA A 147 12.15 8.10 -7.95
C ALA A 147 11.03 7.40 -7.17
N PHE A 148 10.10 6.74 -7.87
CA PHE A 148 8.94 6.08 -7.28
C PHE A 148 9.04 4.56 -7.42
N ARG A 149 10.20 3.99 -7.72
CA ARG A 149 10.31 2.54 -7.91
C ARG A 149 10.03 1.81 -6.61
N ILE A 150 9.28 0.72 -6.73
CA ILE A 150 8.86 -0.09 -5.58
C ILE A 150 9.20 -1.58 -5.75
N HIS A 151 10.27 -1.90 -6.48
CA HIS A 151 10.64 -3.29 -6.74
C HIS A 151 11.25 -3.98 -5.52
N ASP A 152 11.29 -5.30 -5.56
CA ASP A 152 11.80 -6.13 -4.46
C ASP A 152 13.29 -5.86 -4.20
N GLY A 153 13.65 -5.77 -2.93
CA GLY A 153 14.99 -5.40 -2.46
C GLY A 153 15.36 -3.92 -2.65
N HIS A 154 14.46 -3.09 -3.19
CA HIS A 154 14.72 -1.65 -3.34
C HIS A 154 14.56 -0.88 -2.02
N ARG A 155 15.04 0.36 -2.01
CA ARG A 155 14.79 1.33 -0.92
C ARG A 155 14.27 2.63 -1.51
N ILE A 156 13.12 3.09 -1.02
CA ILE A 156 12.62 4.43 -1.32
C ILE A 156 13.43 5.41 -0.45
N GLY A 157 14.15 6.33 -1.07
CA GLY A 157 14.96 7.33 -0.36
C GLY A 157 14.12 8.45 0.23
N SER A 158 14.64 9.10 1.28
CA SER A 158 14.11 10.36 1.79
C SER A 158 14.42 11.54 0.86
N GLY A 159 13.87 12.70 1.20
CA GLY A 159 13.98 13.94 0.45
C GLY A 159 12.90 14.08 -0.60
N GLU A 160 13.21 14.84 -1.65
CA GLU A 160 12.28 15.15 -2.72
C GLU A 160 12.34 14.10 -3.84
N LEU A 161 11.19 13.50 -4.14
CA LEU A 161 10.98 12.51 -5.19
C LEU A 161 10.14 13.14 -6.31
N ARG A 162 10.73 13.23 -7.51
CA ARG A 162 10.10 13.85 -8.69
C ARG A 162 10.00 12.87 -9.86
N TRP A 163 9.02 13.11 -10.72
CA TRP A 163 9.00 12.52 -12.06
C TRP A 163 10.25 12.91 -12.85
N GLY A 164 10.72 11.98 -13.70
CA GLY A 164 11.79 12.28 -14.65
C GLY A 164 11.37 13.40 -15.61
N ILE A 165 12.34 14.22 -16.04
CA ILE A 165 12.12 15.43 -16.84
C ILE A 165 11.29 15.16 -18.11
N SER A 166 11.45 13.98 -18.72
CA SER A 166 10.77 13.55 -19.95
C SER A 166 9.40 12.90 -19.72
N THR A 167 8.85 12.92 -18.51
CA THR A 167 7.57 12.27 -18.20
C THR A 167 6.41 12.97 -18.90
N GLY A 168 5.67 12.22 -19.73
CA GLY A 168 4.52 12.74 -20.46
C GLY A 168 3.39 13.24 -19.56
N ALA A 169 2.70 14.30 -19.99
CA ALA A 169 1.65 14.97 -19.20
C ALA A 169 0.53 14.02 -18.73
N LYS A 170 0.10 13.08 -19.58
CA LYS A 170 -0.94 12.09 -19.23
C LYS A 170 -0.50 11.16 -18.09
N THR A 171 0.78 10.82 -18.00
CA THR A 171 1.31 9.93 -16.95
C THR A 171 1.31 10.62 -15.59
N LYS A 172 1.64 11.92 -15.54
CA LYS A 172 1.69 12.69 -14.29
C LYS A 172 0.39 13.44 -13.97
N GLN A 173 -0.68 13.22 -14.74
CA GLN A 173 -1.95 13.93 -14.54
C GLN A 173 -2.48 13.71 -13.12
N ASN A 174 -2.76 14.80 -12.40
CA ASN A 174 -3.16 14.86 -10.99
C ASN A 174 -2.11 14.31 -10.01
N ARG A 175 -0.86 14.21 -10.45
CA ARG A 175 0.31 13.66 -9.75
C ARG A 175 1.55 14.51 -10.03
N GLU A 176 1.36 15.77 -10.43
CA GLU A 176 2.43 16.64 -10.89
C GLU A 176 3.38 17.04 -9.75
N GLU A 177 2.82 17.15 -8.54
CA GLU A 177 3.55 17.56 -7.35
C GLU A 177 4.60 16.52 -6.91
N PRO A 178 5.78 16.98 -6.47
CA PRO A 178 6.77 16.10 -5.85
C PRO A 178 6.22 15.43 -4.58
N ILE A 179 6.76 14.26 -4.27
CA ILE A 179 6.59 13.61 -2.97
C ILE A 179 7.80 13.94 -2.12
N TYR A 180 7.58 14.26 -0.85
CA TYR A 180 8.61 14.54 0.14
C TYR A 180 8.53 13.50 1.24
N LEU A 181 9.58 12.71 1.41
CA LEU A 181 9.70 11.73 2.49
C LEU A 181 10.77 12.18 3.48
N ASN A 182 10.51 12.00 4.77
CA ASN A 182 11.48 12.25 5.83
C ASN A 182 12.27 10.98 6.19
N GLY A 183 11.71 9.80 5.89
CA GLY A 183 12.35 8.52 6.10
C GLY A 183 12.77 7.82 4.80
N THR A 184 13.72 6.90 4.93
CA THR A 184 14.07 5.91 3.90
C THR A 184 13.46 4.55 4.24
N TYR A 185 12.79 3.92 3.27
CA TYR A 185 12.00 2.70 3.48
C TYR A 185 12.47 1.54 2.60
N ALA A 186 12.83 0.42 3.22
CA ALA A 186 13.17 -0.81 2.50
C ALA A 186 11.91 -1.55 2.03
N LEU A 187 11.99 -2.15 0.85
CA LEU A 187 10.88 -2.83 0.21
C LEU A 187 11.21 -4.32 0.08
N TYR A 188 10.46 -5.13 0.81
CA TYR A 188 10.56 -6.58 0.76
C TYR A 188 9.22 -7.14 0.33
N TRP A 189 9.15 -7.63 -0.91
CA TRP A 189 7.95 -8.25 -1.42
C TRP A 189 7.83 -9.69 -0.93
N ARG A 190 6.60 -10.10 -0.65
CA ARG A 190 6.25 -11.43 -0.16
C ARG A 190 5.18 -12.02 -1.05
N ASP A 191 5.22 -13.33 -1.19
CA ASP A 191 4.17 -14.04 -1.89
C ASP A 191 2.88 -13.98 -1.08
N TYR A 192 1.76 -13.72 -1.76
CA TYR A 192 0.44 -13.71 -1.17
C TYR A 192 -0.30 -15.00 -1.56
N SER A 193 -0.60 -15.15 -2.85
CA SER A 193 -1.32 -16.30 -3.38
C SER A 193 -0.88 -16.61 -4.81
N THR A 194 -1.19 -17.81 -5.28
CA THR A 194 -0.97 -18.22 -6.67
C THR A 194 -2.11 -19.07 -7.16
N PHE A 195 -2.57 -18.82 -8.39
CA PHE A 195 -3.53 -19.64 -9.12
C PHE A 195 -2.88 -20.41 -10.28
N GLY A 196 -1.56 -20.28 -10.43
CA GLY A 196 -0.79 -20.82 -11.53
C GLY A 196 0.45 -19.97 -11.83
N ASN A 197 1.07 -20.23 -12.97
CA ASN A 197 2.34 -19.61 -13.38
C ASN A 197 2.17 -18.61 -14.53
N ASN A 198 0.94 -18.33 -14.97
CA ASN A 198 0.72 -17.37 -16.05
C ASN A 198 0.78 -15.92 -15.54
N PRO A 199 1.06 -14.94 -16.41
CA PRO A 199 1.05 -13.53 -16.02
C PRO A 199 -0.31 -13.11 -15.43
N GLY A 200 -0.30 -12.62 -14.20
CA GLY A 200 -1.51 -12.24 -13.47
C GLY A 200 -2.01 -13.27 -12.47
N GLU A 201 -1.50 -14.51 -12.48
CA GLU A 201 -1.93 -15.57 -11.55
C GLU A 201 -1.13 -15.61 -10.25
N GLN A 202 0.02 -14.92 -10.17
CA GLN A 202 0.79 -14.75 -8.94
C GLN A 202 0.44 -13.41 -8.31
N PHE A 203 0.04 -13.44 -7.03
CA PHE A 203 -0.15 -12.26 -6.20
C PHE A 203 1.01 -12.14 -5.21
N ARG A 204 1.55 -10.95 -5.09
CA ARG A 204 2.56 -10.59 -4.09
C ARG A 204 2.14 -9.30 -3.41
N TYR A 205 2.63 -9.09 -2.20
CA TYR A 205 2.42 -7.86 -1.46
C TYR A 205 3.73 -7.29 -0.92
N VAL A 206 3.72 -5.99 -0.62
CA VAL A 206 4.74 -5.31 0.17
C VAL A 206 4.03 -4.50 1.25
N ALA A 207 4.54 -4.57 2.48
CA ALA A 207 4.07 -3.77 3.61
C ALA A 207 5.22 -2.89 4.11
N VAL A 208 5.08 -1.57 3.97
CA VAL A 208 6.05 -0.60 4.46
C VAL A 208 5.61 -0.13 5.84
N ALA A 209 6.39 -0.45 6.87
CA ALA A 209 6.21 0.10 8.21
C ALA A 209 6.72 1.54 8.25
N VAL A 210 5.86 2.46 8.67
CA VAL A 210 6.18 3.88 8.87
C VAL A 210 6.24 4.14 10.38
N PRO A 211 7.44 4.33 10.95
CA PRO A 211 7.58 4.59 12.38
C PRO A 211 7.25 6.05 12.73
N PRO A 212 7.07 6.36 14.02
CA PRO A 212 6.91 7.74 14.47
C PRO A 212 8.15 8.59 14.12
N ALA A 213 7.97 9.90 13.99
CA ALA A 213 8.98 10.80 13.41
C ALA A 213 10.37 10.70 14.04
N LYS A 214 10.44 10.49 15.37
CA LYS A 214 11.68 10.37 16.15
C LYS A 214 12.51 9.11 15.83
N GLU A 215 11.92 8.12 15.17
CA GLU A 215 12.53 6.81 14.86
C GLU A 215 12.83 6.65 13.37
N ARG A 216 12.54 7.66 12.53
CA ARG A 216 12.80 7.60 11.09
C ARG A 216 14.28 7.79 10.79
N THR A 217 14.82 6.94 9.92
CA THR A 217 16.17 7.11 9.36
C THR A 217 16.09 8.00 8.12
N PRO A 218 16.87 9.10 8.04
CA PRO A 218 17.01 9.88 6.82
C PRO A 218 17.47 9.00 5.66
#